data_AF-G2E8I0-F1
#
_entry.id   AF-G2E8I0-F1
#
_cell.length_a   1.000
_cell.length_b   1.000
_cell.length_c   1.000
_cell.angle_alpha   90.00
_cell.angle_beta   90.00
_cell.angle_gamma   90.00
#
_symmetry.space_group_name_H-M   'P 1'
#
loop_
_entity.id
_entity.type
_entity.pdbx_description
1 polymer ?
#
loop_
_entity_poly.entity_id
_entity_poly.type
_entity_poly.pdbx_seq_one_letter_code
_entity_poly.pdbx_strand_id
1 'polypeptide(L)'
;MSRTILIHIGKCGGSTCRLAIRDSAVRIDRVVHLRQPTVEIAARYVIIARAPIARALSAFNWRHQLVNSDARQAARFPGERAILNHYGKLGALAEQLYFQDGTDNALAQGNFRSIHHLGESIAFYLDPLLAQIGPGQMDGVVMQETLEADLTRLFGITTSLRERAHCSATPPGMLALSKRARVNLRRFLARDFACLETLRDWG
;
A
#
# COMPACT_ATOMS: atom_id res chain seq x y z
N MET A 1 19.46 22.05 9.17
CA MET A 1 19.38 20.73 8.51
C MET A 1 17.95 20.51 8.06
N SER A 2 17.73 20.05 6.82
CA SER A 2 16.40 19.65 6.34
C SER A 2 15.87 18.51 7.21
N ARG A 3 14.56 18.51 7.51
CA ARG A 3 13.92 17.37 8.19
C ARG A 3 13.62 16.26 7.19
N THR A 4 13.77 15.01 7.57
CA THR A 4 13.38 13.86 6.74
C THR A 4 12.09 13.21 7.27
N ILE A 5 11.09 13.10 6.40
CA ILE A 5 9.79 12.52 6.69
C ILE A 5 9.61 11.22 5.90
N LEU A 6 9.38 10.11 6.61
CA LEU A 6 9.09 8.82 6.02
C LEU A 6 7.57 8.63 5.87
N ILE A 7 7.11 8.47 4.64
CA ILE A 7 5.72 8.13 4.32
C ILE A 7 5.59 6.60 4.25
N HIS A 8 4.93 6.02 5.25
CA HIS A 8 4.68 4.59 5.32
C HIS A 8 3.28 4.27 4.81
N ILE A 9 3.20 3.80 3.58
CA ILE A 9 1.97 3.27 3.00
C ILE A 9 1.74 1.85 3.50
N GLY A 10 0.53 1.57 3.98
CA GLY A 10 0.18 0.24 4.48
C GLY A 10 0.45 -0.86 3.46
N LYS A 11 1.03 -1.97 3.94
CA LYS A 11 1.35 -3.19 3.16
C LYS A 11 2.45 -3.05 2.11
N CYS A 12 3.31 -2.03 2.28
CA CYS A 12 4.49 -1.77 1.46
C CYS A 12 5.82 -2.10 2.17
N GLY A 13 5.81 -2.88 3.26
CA GLY A 13 7.05 -3.27 3.95
C GLY A 13 7.54 -2.28 5.00
N GLY A 14 6.74 -1.27 5.34
CA GLY A 14 7.19 -0.23 6.25
C GLY A 14 7.54 -0.71 7.66
N SER A 15 6.98 -1.81 8.16
CA SER A 15 7.45 -2.41 9.41
C SER A 15 8.90 -2.88 9.33
N THR A 16 9.27 -3.54 8.22
CA THR A 16 10.63 -4.03 7.97
C THR A 16 11.60 -2.87 7.75
N CYS A 17 11.22 -1.91 6.90
CA CYS A 17 12.02 -0.70 6.64
C CYS A 17 12.26 0.12 7.92
N ARG A 18 11.22 0.34 8.73
CA ARG A 18 11.36 1.08 10.00
C ARG A 18 12.23 0.36 11.01
N LEU A 19 12.16 -0.97 11.07
CA LEU A 19 13.04 -1.77 11.92
C LEU A 19 14.51 -1.59 11.49
N ALA A 20 14.78 -1.72 10.19
CA ALA A 20 16.10 -1.52 9.61
C ALA A 20 16.67 -0.12 9.90
N ILE A 21 15.86 0.92 9.69
CA ILE A 21 16.25 2.32 9.97
C ILE A 21 16.53 2.52 11.46
N ARG A 22 15.64 2.03 12.34
CA ARG A 22 15.80 2.17 13.80
C ARG A 22 17.08 1.53 14.31
N ASP A 23 17.47 0.40 13.73
CA ASP A 23 18.66 -0.36 14.12
C ASP A 23 19.93 0.17 13.42
N SER A 24 19.85 1.31 12.73
CA SER A 24 20.94 1.98 12.01
C SER A 24 21.24 3.38 12.57
N ALA A 25 22.26 4.05 12.01
CA ALA A 25 22.54 5.46 12.32
C ALA A 25 21.68 6.46 11.52
N VAL A 26 20.81 5.98 10.62
CA VAL A 26 19.98 6.82 9.75
C VAL A 26 18.92 7.55 10.57
N ARG A 27 18.87 8.87 10.39
CA ARG A 27 17.91 9.73 11.07
C ARG A 27 16.67 9.96 10.21
N ILE A 28 15.51 9.60 10.76
CA ILE A 28 14.19 9.98 10.24
C ILE A 28 13.50 10.82 11.31
N ASP A 29 13.20 12.08 11.02
CA ASP A 29 12.61 13.00 11.99
C ASP A 29 11.13 12.71 12.25
N ARG A 30 10.41 12.21 11.23
CA ARG A 30 8.98 11.90 11.36
C ARG A 30 8.57 10.70 10.50
N VAL A 31 7.63 9.90 11.01
CA VAL A 31 6.94 8.86 10.23
C VAL A 31 5.46 9.21 10.11
N VAL A 32 4.92 9.16 8.90
CA VAL A 32 3.49 9.30 8.63
C VAL A 32 2.91 7.95 8.21
N HIS A 33 1.87 7.49 8.90
CA HIS A 33 1.19 6.22 8.63
C HIS A 33 -0.29 6.34 9.07
N LEU A 34 -1.22 5.73 8.32
CA LEU A 34 -2.68 5.76 8.58
C LEU A 34 -3.31 7.15 8.59
N ARG A 35 -2.67 8.12 7.92
CA ARG A 35 -3.18 9.48 7.72
C ARG A 35 -2.51 10.14 6.53
N GLN A 36 -3.17 11.13 5.93
CA GLN A 36 -2.58 11.93 4.87
C GLN A 36 -1.41 12.76 5.41
N PRO A 37 -0.27 12.81 4.70
CA PRO A 37 0.85 13.65 5.10
C PRO A 37 0.52 15.14 4.94
N THR A 38 0.93 15.93 5.92
CA THR A 38 0.97 17.39 5.78
C THR A 38 2.24 17.80 5.05
N VAL A 39 2.14 18.82 4.20
CA VAL A 39 3.27 19.38 3.47
C VAL A 39 4.07 20.30 4.39
N GLU A 40 5.38 20.07 4.45
CA GLU A 40 6.36 20.92 5.11
C GLU A 40 7.39 21.42 4.08
N ILE A 41 7.50 22.74 3.93
CA ILE A 41 8.30 23.39 2.88
C ILE A 41 9.78 22.98 2.94
N ALA A 42 10.34 22.88 4.14
CA ALA A 42 11.75 22.55 4.37
C ALA A 42 11.99 21.07 4.70
N ALA A 43 11.00 20.21 4.45
CA ALA A 43 11.14 18.76 4.64
C ALA A 43 11.51 18.06 3.33
N ARG A 44 12.23 16.95 3.49
CA ARG A 44 12.49 15.96 2.46
C ARG A 44 11.75 14.67 2.76
N TYR A 45 11.26 14.00 1.74
CA TYR A 45 10.38 12.84 1.88
C TYR A 45 11.03 11.57 1.36
N VAL A 46 10.93 10.51 2.14
CA VAL A 46 11.14 9.14 1.68
C VAL A 46 9.78 8.46 1.65
N ILE A 47 9.45 7.79 0.55
CA ILE A 47 8.18 7.08 0.42
C ILE A 47 8.44 5.57 0.40
N ILE A 48 7.69 4.82 1.19
CA ILE A 48 7.68 3.36 1.11
C ILE A 48 6.44 2.94 0.33
N ALA A 49 6.64 2.27 -0.80
CA ALA A 49 5.59 1.91 -1.74
C ALA A 49 5.70 0.45 -2.22
N ARG A 50 4.72 0.04 -3.02
CA ARG A 50 4.58 -1.31 -3.58
C ARG A 50 3.76 -1.21 -4.86
N ALA A 51 3.90 -2.15 -5.80
CA ALA A 51 3.01 -2.21 -6.96
C ALA A 51 1.53 -2.21 -6.53
N PRO A 52 0.64 -1.37 -7.11
CA PRO A 52 -0.70 -1.13 -6.58
C PRO A 52 -1.54 -2.39 -6.41
N ILE A 53 -1.51 -3.30 -7.40
CA ILE A 53 -2.24 -4.57 -7.35
C ILE A 53 -1.68 -5.49 -6.26
N ALA A 54 -0.35 -5.59 -6.14
CA ALA A 54 0.29 -6.43 -5.13
C ALA A 54 0.02 -5.91 -3.71
N ARG A 55 -0.02 -4.58 -3.54
CA ARG A 55 -0.45 -3.92 -2.30
C ARG A 55 -1.91 -4.27 -1.98
N ALA A 56 -2.83 -4.08 -2.92
CA ALA A 56 -4.25 -4.37 -2.71
C ALA A 56 -4.46 -5.85 -2.30
N LEU A 57 -3.76 -6.77 -2.95
CA LEU A 57 -3.80 -8.20 -2.61
C LEU A 57 -3.32 -8.47 -1.18
N SER A 58 -2.19 -7.87 -0.79
CA SER A 58 -1.67 -7.98 0.57
C SER A 58 -2.59 -7.35 1.61
N ALA A 59 -3.22 -6.22 1.29
CA ALA A 59 -4.16 -5.52 2.16
C ALA A 59 -5.43 -6.34 2.38
N PHE A 60 -6.05 -6.85 1.32
CA PHE A 60 -7.24 -7.69 1.41
C PHE A 60 -6.97 -8.93 2.27
N ASN A 61 -5.92 -9.69 1.95
CA ASN A 61 -5.62 -10.94 2.66
C ASN A 61 -5.27 -10.70 4.13
N TRP A 62 -4.57 -9.60 4.44
CA TRP A 62 -4.30 -9.20 5.81
C TRP A 62 -5.56 -8.84 6.59
N ARG A 63 -6.49 -8.08 5.99
CA ARG A 63 -7.78 -7.78 6.62
C ARG A 63 -8.60 -9.05 6.81
N HIS A 64 -8.67 -9.91 5.78
CA HIS A 64 -9.35 -11.20 5.86
C HIS A 64 -8.81 -12.05 7.02
N GLN A 65 -7.49 -12.17 7.17
CA GLN A 65 -6.89 -12.90 8.28
C GLN A 65 -7.29 -12.29 9.65
N LEU A 66 -7.12 -10.98 9.84
CA LEU A 66 -7.38 -10.34 11.13
C LEU A 66 -8.85 -10.35 11.55
N VAL A 67 -9.76 -10.31 10.57
CA VAL A 67 -11.21 -10.19 10.79
C VAL A 67 -11.89 -11.55 10.83
N ASN A 68 -11.51 -12.48 9.95
CA ASN A 68 -12.16 -13.77 9.79
C ASN A 68 -11.40 -14.92 10.43
N SER A 69 -10.10 -15.04 10.17
CA SER A 69 -9.29 -16.19 10.62
C SER A 69 -8.92 -16.07 12.10
N ASP A 70 -8.32 -14.95 12.49
CA ASP A 70 -7.87 -14.72 13.85
C ASP A 70 -8.98 -14.12 14.73
N ALA A 71 -10.03 -13.56 14.11
CA ALA A 71 -11.12 -12.81 14.73
C ALA A 71 -10.73 -11.63 15.66
N ARG A 72 -9.43 -11.30 15.78
CA ARG A 72 -8.89 -10.23 16.64
C ARG A 72 -9.45 -8.84 16.34
N GLN A 73 -9.93 -8.61 15.13
CA GLN A 73 -10.49 -7.32 14.70
C GLN A 73 -11.88 -7.45 14.06
N ALA A 74 -12.62 -8.51 14.39
CA ALA A 74 -13.91 -8.84 13.79
C ALA A 74 -14.94 -7.70 13.84
N ALA A 75 -14.93 -6.90 14.91
CA ALA A 75 -15.85 -5.78 15.14
C ALA A 75 -15.18 -4.40 15.08
N ARG A 76 -13.91 -4.31 14.65
CA ARG A 76 -13.17 -3.04 14.66
C ARG A 76 -13.72 -2.02 13.66
N PHE A 77 -14.17 -2.49 12.50
CA PHE A 77 -14.72 -1.66 11.44
C PHE A 77 -16.12 -2.18 11.08
N PRO A 78 -17.19 -1.39 11.28
CA PRO A 78 -18.55 -1.80 10.98
C PRO A 78 -18.70 -2.30 9.53
N GLY A 79 -19.35 -3.44 9.34
CA GLY A 79 -19.63 -4.02 8.02
C GLY A 79 -18.44 -4.70 7.31
N GLU A 80 -17.18 -4.44 7.70
CA GLU A 80 -16.00 -4.96 6.99
C GLU A 80 -15.99 -6.51 6.96
N ARG A 81 -16.37 -7.17 8.06
CA ARG A 81 -16.47 -8.63 8.13
C ARG A 81 -17.46 -9.20 7.13
N ALA A 82 -18.64 -8.58 7.00
CA ALA A 82 -19.66 -9.02 6.07
C ALA A 82 -19.15 -8.92 4.62
N ILE A 83 -18.47 -7.83 4.29
CA ILE A 83 -17.85 -7.62 2.97
C ILE A 83 -16.76 -8.67 2.69
N LEU A 84 -15.84 -8.87 3.63
CA LEU A 84 -14.75 -9.85 3.49
C LEU A 84 -15.31 -11.27 3.31
N ASN A 85 -16.34 -11.64 4.07
CA ASN A 85 -17.02 -12.94 3.92
C ASN A 85 -17.76 -13.06 2.59
N HIS A 86 -18.44 -12.00 2.14
CA HIS A 86 -19.21 -12.00 0.90
C HIS A 86 -18.31 -12.29 -0.32
N TYR A 87 -17.15 -11.62 -0.41
CA TYR A 87 -16.24 -11.83 -1.53
C TYR A 87 -15.28 -12.99 -1.33
N GLY A 88 -14.88 -13.29 -0.10
CA GLY A 88 -13.92 -14.34 0.28
C GLY A 88 -12.46 -14.07 -0.13
N LYS A 89 -12.24 -13.50 -1.33
CA LYS A 89 -10.92 -13.18 -1.89
C LYS A 89 -10.96 -11.90 -2.73
N LEU A 90 -9.80 -11.24 -2.87
CA LEU A 90 -9.69 -10.01 -3.67
C LEU A 90 -10.13 -10.22 -5.12
N GLY A 91 -9.80 -11.36 -5.72
CA GLY A 91 -10.15 -11.65 -7.12
C GLY A 91 -11.65 -11.58 -7.39
N ALA A 92 -12.48 -12.09 -6.46
CA ALA A 92 -13.93 -12.08 -6.60
C ALA A 92 -14.50 -10.65 -6.47
N LEU A 93 -13.97 -9.86 -5.52
CA LEU A 93 -14.30 -8.43 -5.42
C LEU A 93 -13.89 -7.67 -6.68
N ALA A 94 -12.67 -7.90 -7.17
CA ALA A 94 -12.11 -7.24 -8.35
C ALA A 94 -12.92 -7.50 -9.62
N GLU A 95 -13.40 -8.72 -9.83
CA GLU A 95 -14.26 -9.08 -10.97
C GLU A 95 -15.57 -8.29 -11.00
N GLN A 96 -16.07 -7.92 -9.81
CA GLN A 96 -17.31 -7.19 -9.65
C GLN A 96 -17.16 -5.66 -9.64
N LEU A 97 -15.94 -5.09 -9.70
CA LEU A 97 -15.75 -3.62 -9.71
C LEU A 97 -16.43 -2.90 -10.88
N TYR A 98 -16.67 -3.63 -11.97
CA TYR A 98 -17.36 -3.16 -13.16
C TYR A 98 -18.32 -4.25 -13.68
N PHE A 99 -19.46 -3.82 -14.21
CA PHE A 99 -20.41 -4.70 -14.90
C PHE A 99 -19.83 -5.22 -16.22
N GLN A 100 -20.55 -6.15 -16.88
CA GLN A 100 -20.08 -6.77 -18.12
C GLN A 100 -19.93 -5.76 -19.27
N ASP A 101 -20.75 -4.71 -19.29
CA ASP A 101 -20.69 -3.59 -20.22
C ASP A 101 -19.56 -2.59 -19.89
N GLY A 102 -18.81 -2.83 -18.82
CA GLY A 102 -17.71 -1.96 -18.37
C GLY A 102 -18.15 -0.74 -17.56
N THR A 103 -19.44 -0.57 -17.28
CA THR A 103 -19.93 0.48 -16.38
C THR A 103 -19.58 0.18 -14.92
N ASP A 104 -19.52 1.24 -14.12
CA ASP A 104 -19.08 1.17 -12.73
C ASP A 104 -20.11 0.44 -11.86
N ASN A 105 -19.65 -0.57 -11.11
CA ASN A 105 -20.45 -1.17 -10.06
C ASN A 105 -20.20 -0.43 -8.74
N ALA A 106 -21.01 0.59 -8.47
CA ALA A 106 -20.86 1.48 -7.31
C ALA A 106 -20.81 0.72 -5.98
N LEU A 107 -21.58 -0.37 -5.83
CA LEU A 107 -21.60 -1.18 -4.61
C LEU A 107 -20.26 -1.90 -4.41
N ALA A 108 -19.76 -2.60 -5.42
CA ALA A 108 -18.47 -3.31 -5.31
C ALA A 108 -17.31 -2.33 -5.10
N GLN A 109 -17.32 -1.19 -5.78
CA GLN A 109 -16.32 -0.14 -5.58
C GLN A 109 -16.40 0.47 -4.17
N GLY A 110 -17.60 0.71 -3.65
CA GLY A 110 -17.83 1.17 -2.28
C GLY A 110 -17.31 0.17 -1.26
N ASN A 111 -17.63 -1.11 -1.45
CA ASN A 111 -17.14 -2.21 -0.63
C ASN A 111 -15.60 -2.27 -0.63
N PHE A 112 -14.96 -2.15 -1.79
CA PHE A 112 -13.50 -2.08 -1.88
C PHE A 112 -12.93 -0.95 -1.04
N ARG A 113 -13.46 0.27 -1.18
CA ARG A 113 -12.97 1.46 -0.46
C ARG A 113 -13.23 1.39 1.05
N SER A 114 -14.27 0.69 1.47
CA SER A 114 -14.64 0.55 2.89
C SER A 114 -13.75 -0.43 3.68
N ILE A 115 -13.06 -1.37 2.99
CA ILE A 115 -12.09 -2.25 3.64
C ILE A 115 -10.89 -1.38 4.03
N HIS A 116 -10.57 -1.32 5.33
CA HIS A 116 -9.75 -0.25 5.91
C HIS A 116 -8.41 -0.04 5.19
N HIS A 117 -7.62 -1.09 5.01
CA HIS A 117 -6.34 -0.98 4.31
C HIS A 117 -6.47 -0.85 2.79
N LEU A 118 -7.61 -1.17 2.18
CA LEU A 118 -7.83 -0.89 0.76
C LEU A 118 -8.18 0.57 0.54
N GLY A 119 -9.00 1.16 1.42
CA GLY A 119 -9.37 2.59 1.39
C GLY A 119 -8.18 3.52 1.58
N GLU A 120 -7.19 3.14 2.39
CA GLU A 120 -5.93 3.89 2.55
C GLU A 120 -4.93 3.55 1.42
N SER A 121 -5.34 3.69 0.16
CA SER A 121 -4.55 3.33 -1.03
C SER A 121 -3.28 4.16 -1.21
N ILE A 122 -2.48 3.92 -2.24
CA ILE A 122 -1.27 4.75 -2.49
C ILE A 122 -1.70 6.21 -2.73
N ALA A 123 -2.71 6.42 -3.57
CA ALA A 123 -3.28 7.73 -3.86
C ALA A 123 -3.81 8.45 -2.61
N PHE A 124 -4.36 7.72 -1.63
CA PHE A 124 -4.80 8.33 -0.36
C PHE A 124 -3.68 9.13 0.32
N TYR A 125 -2.45 8.60 0.33
CA TYR A 125 -1.28 9.28 0.90
C TYR A 125 -0.66 10.29 -0.07
N LEU A 126 -0.52 9.90 -1.34
CA LEU A 126 0.39 10.56 -2.26
C LEU A 126 -0.27 11.62 -3.14
N ASP A 127 -1.53 11.48 -3.55
CA ASP A 127 -2.17 12.49 -4.40
C ASP A 127 -2.13 13.91 -3.80
N PRO A 128 -2.57 14.13 -2.54
CA PRO A 128 -2.50 15.47 -1.95
C PRO A 128 -1.06 15.95 -1.71
N LEU A 129 -0.11 15.02 -1.50
CA LEU A 129 1.29 15.33 -1.28
C LEU A 129 1.96 15.79 -2.58
N LEU A 130 1.87 14.97 -3.63
CA LEU A 130 2.50 15.20 -4.93
C LEU A 130 1.95 16.43 -5.66
N ALA A 131 0.71 16.83 -5.35
CA ALA A 131 0.15 18.09 -5.84
C ALA A 131 0.85 19.35 -5.29
N GLN A 132 1.64 19.22 -4.22
CA GLN A 132 2.20 20.34 -3.46
C GLN A 132 3.71 20.29 -3.29
N ILE A 133 4.35 19.15 -3.57
CA ILE A 133 5.80 18.99 -3.52
C ILE A 133 6.37 18.78 -4.91
N GLY A 134 7.65 19.06 -5.09
CA GLY A 134 8.39 18.77 -6.30
C GLY A 134 9.52 17.75 -6.09
N PRO A 135 10.21 17.34 -7.17
CA PRO A 135 11.33 16.39 -7.11
C PRO A 135 12.44 16.82 -6.14
N GLY A 136 12.67 18.13 -5.98
CA GLY A 136 13.66 18.68 -5.03
C GLY A 136 13.36 18.38 -3.55
N GLN A 137 12.14 17.97 -3.21
CA GLN A 137 11.75 17.58 -1.85
C GLN A 137 11.76 16.05 -1.65
N MET A 138 12.15 15.26 -2.65
CA MET A 138 12.21 13.80 -2.54
C MET A 138 13.63 13.32 -2.25
N ASP A 139 13.78 12.52 -1.19
CA ASP A 139 14.99 11.74 -0.89
C ASP A 139 15.01 10.41 -1.65
N GLY A 140 13.84 9.82 -1.88
CA GLY A 140 13.71 8.63 -2.71
C GLY A 140 12.50 7.78 -2.37
N VAL A 141 12.38 6.67 -3.11
CA VAL A 141 11.32 5.67 -2.93
C VAL A 141 11.96 4.34 -2.57
N VAL A 142 11.40 3.68 -1.55
CA VAL A 142 11.70 2.31 -1.15
C VAL A 142 10.53 1.43 -1.61
N MET A 143 10.76 0.60 -2.62
CA MET A 143 9.74 -0.31 -3.12
C MET A 143 9.81 -1.64 -2.38
N GLN A 144 8.68 -2.22 -2.00
CA GLN A 144 8.62 -3.54 -1.37
C GLN A 144 9.30 -4.62 -2.23
N GLU A 145 9.16 -4.53 -3.56
CA GLU A 145 9.72 -5.47 -4.53
C GLU A 145 11.25 -5.45 -4.58
N THR A 146 11.88 -4.34 -4.17
CA THR A 146 13.34 -4.11 -4.19
C THR A 146 13.83 -3.62 -2.83
N LEU A 147 13.12 -3.98 -1.75
CA LEU A 147 13.26 -3.38 -0.42
C LEU A 147 14.71 -3.33 0.07
N GLU A 148 15.44 -4.44 -0.01
CA GLU A 148 16.83 -4.51 0.45
C GLU A 148 17.76 -3.65 -0.42
N ALA A 149 17.61 -3.70 -1.74
CA ALA A 149 18.39 -2.90 -2.67
C ALA A 149 18.14 -1.41 -2.47
N ASP A 150 16.90 -1.00 -2.23
CA ASP A 150 16.53 0.39 -1.97
C ASP A 150 17.02 0.88 -0.60
N LEU A 151 16.94 0.04 0.45
CA LEU A 151 17.50 0.36 1.76
C LEU A 151 19.02 0.54 1.69
N THR A 152 19.70 -0.32 0.95
CA THR A 152 21.15 -0.21 0.73
C THR A 152 21.48 1.06 -0.04
N ARG A 153 20.77 1.32 -1.15
CA ARG A 153 20.99 2.48 -2.03
C ARG A 153 20.71 3.81 -1.34
N LEU A 154 19.59 3.93 -0.61
CA LEU A 154 19.15 5.21 -0.02
C LEU A 154 19.77 5.48 1.34
N PHE A 155 20.08 4.43 2.11
CA PHE A 155 20.46 4.56 3.51
C PHE A 155 21.78 3.88 3.88
N GLY A 156 22.40 3.14 2.96
CA GLY A 156 23.58 2.32 3.28
C GLY A 156 23.29 1.19 4.25
N ILE A 157 22.02 0.76 4.38
CA ILE A 157 21.62 -0.30 5.30
C ILE A 157 21.56 -1.63 4.55
N THR A 158 22.50 -2.52 4.87
CA THR A 158 22.40 -3.94 4.49
C THR A 158 21.65 -4.68 5.59
N THR A 159 20.63 -5.46 5.21
CA THR A 159 19.82 -6.18 6.19
C THR A 159 19.83 -7.68 5.90
N SER A 160 20.05 -8.51 6.91
CA SER A 160 19.79 -9.96 6.83
C SER A 160 18.31 -10.30 7.04
N LEU A 161 17.41 -9.33 6.85
CA LEU A 161 16.00 -9.45 7.18
C LEU A 161 15.36 -10.50 6.27
N ARG A 162 15.02 -11.66 6.85
CA ARG A 162 14.14 -12.63 6.19
C ARG A 162 12.86 -11.91 5.81
N GLU A 163 12.51 -11.95 4.53
CA GLU A 163 11.21 -11.49 4.06
C GLU A 163 10.12 -12.10 4.94
N ARG A 164 9.45 -11.28 5.74
CA ARG A 164 8.17 -11.66 6.34
C ARG A 164 7.12 -11.56 5.24
N ALA A 165 7.18 -12.47 4.28
CA ALA A 165 6.08 -12.71 3.38
C ALA A 165 4.96 -13.29 4.24
N HIS A 166 4.10 -12.45 4.82
CA HIS A 166 2.83 -12.93 5.39
C HIS A 166 1.99 -13.67 4.32
N CYS A 167 2.34 -13.53 3.04
CA CYS A 167 1.82 -14.34 1.95
C CYS A 167 2.24 -15.82 1.99
N SER A 168 3.30 -16.22 2.72
CA SER A 168 3.72 -17.63 2.77
C SER A 168 2.68 -18.52 3.47
N ALA A 169 1.87 -17.94 4.38
CA ALA A 169 0.75 -18.61 5.02
C ALA A 169 -0.58 -18.46 4.25
N THR A 170 -0.62 -17.61 3.21
CA THR A 170 -1.82 -17.39 2.42
C THR A 170 -1.97 -18.49 1.38
N PRO A 171 -3.11 -19.22 1.33
CA PRO A 171 -3.31 -20.27 0.34
C PRO A 171 -3.15 -19.74 -1.10
N PRO A 172 -2.54 -20.49 -2.03
CA PRO A 172 -2.33 -20.04 -3.41
C PRO A 172 -3.61 -19.53 -4.11
N GLY A 173 -4.75 -20.17 -3.84
CA GLY A 173 -6.05 -19.77 -4.38
C GLY A 173 -6.53 -18.37 -3.96
N MET A 174 -6.02 -17.85 -2.83
CA MET A 174 -6.30 -16.49 -2.34
C MET A 174 -5.43 -15.42 -3.02
N LEU A 175 -4.35 -15.83 -3.67
CA LEU A 175 -3.42 -14.96 -4.41
C LEU A 175 -3.75 -14.89 -5.90
N ALA A 176 -4.52 -15.85 -6.42
CA ALA A 176 -4.88 -15.93 -7.82
C ALA A 176 -5.83 -14.79 -8.24
N LEU A 177 -5.44 -14.06 -9.29
CA LEU A 177 -6.27 -13.06 -9.95
C LEU A 177 -6.49 -13.48 -11.40
N SER A 178 -7.76 -13.56 -11.81
CA SER A 178 -8.14 -13.77 -13.21
C SER A 178 -7.69 -12.60 -14.09
N LYS A 179 -7.70 -12.81 -15.41
CA LYS A 179 -7.42 -11.72 -16.37
C LYS A 179 -8.38 -10.54 -16.17
N ARG A 180 -9.68 -10.81 -15.98
CA ARG A 180 -10.69 -9.79 -15.71
C ARG A 180 -10.41 -9.04 -14.41
N ALA A 181 -10.11 -9.75 -13.32
CA ALA A 181 -9.76 -9.14 -12.04
C ALA A 181 -8.57 -8.17 -12.18
N ARG A 182 -7.52 -8.56 -12.92
CA ARG A 182 -6.33 -7.72 -13.14
C ARG A 182 -6.65 -6.45 -13.95
N VAL A 183 -7.44 -6.58 -15.02
CA VAL A 183 -7.88 -5.43 -15.82
C VAL A 183 -8.71 -4.46 -14.97
N ASN A 184 -9.68 -4.99 -14.23
CA ASN A 184 -10.53 -4.19 -13.35
C ASN A 184 -9.71 -3.48 -12.27
N LEU A 185 -8.80 -4.18 -11.59
CA LEU A 185 -7.93 -3.56 -10.59
C LEU A 185 -7.02 -2.49 -11.19
N ARG A 186 -6.46 -2.71 -12.38
CA ARG A 186 -5.63 -1.70 -13.04
C ARG A 186 -6.41 -0.42 -13.33
N ARG A 187 -7.64 -0.55 -13.85
CA ARG A 187 -8.53 0.60 -14.08
C ARG A 187 -8.92 1.28 -12.77
N PHE A 188 -9.33 0.52 -11.77
CA PHE A 188 -9.80 1.04 -10.49
C PHE A 188 -8.70 1.73 -9.68
N LEU A 189 -7.46 1.20 -9.74
CA LEU A 189 -6.29 1.74 -9.06
C LEU A 189 -5.49 2.72 -9.93
N ALA A 190 -6.06 3.28 -10.99
CA ALA A 190 -5.34 4.15 -11.92
C ALA A 190 -4.64 5.34 -11.21
N ARG A 191 -5.25 5.91 -10.17
CA ARG A 191 -4.64 6.97 -9.35
C ARG A 191 -3.41 6.49 -8.58
N ASP A 192 -3.46 5.28 -8.02
CA ASP A 192 -2.29 4.68 -7.36
C ASP A 192 -1.14 4.47 -8.34
N PHE A 193 -1.43 4.05 -9.59
CA PHE A 193 -0.42 3.94 -10.65
C PHE A 193 0.16 5.30 -11.03
N ALA A 194 -0.68 6.30 -11.23
CA ALA A 194 -0.26 7.67 -11.59
C ALA A 194 0.71 8.26 -10.55
N CYS A 195 0.42 8.07 -9.24
CA CYS A 195 1.34 8.46 -8.17
C CYS A 195 2.74 7.85 -8.33
N LEU A 196 2.82 6.54 -8.62
CA LEU A 196 4.10 5.86 -8.78
C LEU A 196 4.82 6.24 -10.07
N GLU A 197 4.07 6.52 -11.14
CA GLU A 197 4.63 7.05 -12.39
C GLU A 197 5.24 8.44 -12.16
N THR A 198 4.53 9.34 -11.46
CA THR A 198 5.08 10.66 -11.07
C THR A 198 6.38 10.52 -10.28
N LEU A 199 6.40 9.63 -9.28
CA LEU A 199 7.60 9.39 -8.48
C LEU A 199 8.76 8.82 -9.32
N ARG A 200 8.49 7.86 -10.21
CA ARG A 200 9.51 7.31 -11.11
C ARG A 200 10.08 8.38 -12.03
N ASP A 201 9.24 9.28 -12.53
CA ASP A 201 9.65 10.35 -13.43
C ASP A 201 10.49 11.43 -12.71
N TRP A 202 10.49 11.44 -11.36
CA TRP A 202 11.37 12.28 -10.54
C TRP A 202 12.76 11.67 -10.27
N GLY A 203 12.97 10.39 -10.62
CA GLY A 203 14.21 9.63 -10.37
C GLY A 203 14.20 8.83 -9.07
#